data_AF-A0A4P6KGL8-F1
#
_entry.id   AF-A0A4P6KGL8-F1
#
_cell.length_a   1.000
_cell.length_b   1.000
_cell.length_c   1.000
_cell.angle_alpha   90.00
_cell.angle_beta   90.00
_cell.angle_gamma   90.00
#
_symmetry.space_group_name_H-M   'P 1'
#
loop_
_entity.id
_entity.type
_entity.pdbx_description
1 polymer ?
#
loop_
_entity_poly.entity_id
_entity_poly.type
_entity_poly.pdbx_seq_one_letter_code
_entity_poly.pdbx_strand_id
1 'polypeptide(L)'
;MPSGYRTPPEVEQQAVELIREGKTRPQIAEELGLSKRTLTDIAKRNQVEWARTGSGSSGTPDAMDRARAYRSEYMRDRRERIAEKLLDQTDRTLELAESESDPRRRQALMQSTDAAMRAYANVTKGDIVLSEQEKMQGATSMLEQILVVATRQVATAPPPRPGLIQE
;
A
#
# COMPACT_ATOMS: atom_id res chain seq x y z
N MET A 1 -35.34 33.86 1.54
CA MET A 1 -34.24 33.95 0.54
C MET A 1 -34.76 33.30 -0.74
N PRO A 2 -34.88 34.02 -1.86
CA PRO A 2 -35.45 33.47 -3.08
C PRO A 2 -34.61 32.29 -3.60
N SER A 3 -35.35 31.29 -4.08
CA SER A 3 -34.96 30.10 -4.82
C SER A 3 -34.04 30.40 -6.01
N GLY A 4 -33.12 29.48 -6.34
CA GLY A 4 -33.04 29.05 -7.73
C GLY A 4 -31.78 29.32 -8.56
N TYR A 5 -30.58 29.53 -8.00
CA TYR A 5 -29.37 29.34 -8.81
C TYR A 5 -29.07 27.85 -8.94
N ARG A 6 -29.72 27.22 -9.93
CA ARG A 6 -29.36 25.87 -10.36
C ARG A 6 -27.94 25.97 -10.92
N THR A 7 -27.05 25.10 -10.43
CA THR A 7 -25.71 24.97 -10.98
C THR A 7 -25.83 24.78 -12.50
N PRO A 8 -25.00 25.46 -13.33
CA PRO A 8 -25.02 25.27 -14.77
C PRO A 8 -24.89 23.78 -15.12
N PRO A 9 -25.62 23.28 -16.13
CA PRO A 9 -25.61 21.86 -16.46
C PRO A 9 -24.21 21.34 -16.83
N GLU A 10 -23.38 22.19 -17.42
CA GLU A 10 -21.97 21.90 -17.73
C GLU A 10 -21.15 21.63 -16.46
N VAL A 11 -21.33 22.47 -15.44
CA VAL A 11 -20.64 22.32 -14.15
C VAL A 11 -21.19 21.12 -13.37
N GLU A 12 -22.48 20.80 -13.50
CA GLU A 12 -23.05 19.58 -12.93
C GLU A 12 -22.46 18.31 -13.57
N GLN A 13 -22.28 18.30 -14.90
CA GLN A 13 -21.66 17.20 -15.63
C GLN A 13 -20.20 17.02 -15.25
N GLN A 14 -19.44 18.12 -15.21
CA GLN A 14 -18.04 18.10 -14.78
C GLN A 14 -17.91 17.58 -13.34
N ALA A 15 -18.79 18.01 -12.42
CA ALA A 15 -18.81 17.47 -11.07
C ALA A 15 -19.08 15.95 -11.05
N VAL A 16 -19.99 15.44 -11.91
CA VAL A 16 -20.28 14.01 -12.02
C VAL A 16 -19.10 13.21 -12.56
N GLU A 17 -18.40 13.72 -13.57
CA GLU A 17 -17.18 13.10 -14.10
C GLU A 17 -16.10 13.02 -13.03
N LEU A 18 -15.84 14.12 -12.33
CA LEU A 18 -14.87 14.15 -11.24
C LEU A 18 -15.24 13.21 -10.07
N ILE A 19 -16.53 13.03 -9.78
CA ILE A 19 -17.00 12.03 -8.79
C ILE A 19 -16.71 10.61 -9.28
N ARG A 20 -16.94 10.31 -10.57
CA ARG A 20 -16.66 8.99 -11.17
C ARG A 20 -15.17 8.68 -11.25
N GLU A 21 -14.34 9.70 -11.47
CA GLU A 21 -12.87 9.62 -11.37
C GLU A 21 -12.38 9.40 -9.93
N GLY A 22 -13.26 9.49 -8.94
CA GLY A 22 -12.94 9.25 -7.54
C GLY A 22 -12.32 10.44 -6.82
N LYS A 23 -12.44 11.68 -7.36
CA LYS A 23 -12.03 12.89 -6.64
C LYS A 23 -12.89 13.10 -5.40
N THR A 24 -12.31 13.73 -4.38
CA THR A 24 -12.98 13.94 -3.10
C THR A 24 -13.82 15.21 -3.11
N ARG A 25 -14.86 15.25 -2.24
CA ARG A 25 -15.69 16.44 -2.03
C ARG A 25 -14.92 17.76 -1.88
N PRO A 26 -13.87 17.87 -1.02
CA PRO A 26 -13.12 19.12 -0.90
C PRO A 26 -12.36 19.49 -2.17
N GLN A 27 -11.76 18.53 -2.88
CA GLN A 27 -11.05 18.81 -4.13
C GLN A 27 -11.99 19.34 -5.21
N ILE A 28 -13.14 18.68 -5.39
CA ILE A 28 -14.14 19.11 -6.37
C ILE A 28 -14.73 20.47 -5.98
N ALA A 29 -14.91 20.73 -4.67
CA ALA A 29 -15.41 22.00 -4.17
C ALA A 29 -14.45 23.17 -4.47
N GLU A 30 -13.15 22.94 -4.31
CA GLU A 30 -12.10 23.90 -4.62
C GLU A 30 -11.97 24.11 -6.14
N GLU A 31 -12.00 23.04 -6.91
CA GLU A 31 -11.84 23.06 -8.38
C GLU A 31 -13.01 23.74 -9.10
N LEU A 32 -14.25 23.50 -8.66
CA LEU A 32 -15.45 24.04 -9.29
C LEU A 32 -16.04 25.26 -8.57
N GLY A 33 -15.43 25.70 -7.46
CA GLY A 33 -15.95 26.78 -6.63
C GLY A 33 -17.33 26.48 -6.03
N LEU A 34 -17.67 25.20 -5.85
CA LEU A 34 -18.97 24.74 -5.37
C LEU A 34 -18.95 24.41 -3.89
N SER A 35 -20.07 24.64 -3.20
CA SER A 35 -20.20 24.19 -1.81
C SER A 35 -20.27 22.66 -1.74
N LYS A 36 -19.74 22.07 -0.65
CA LYS A 36 -19.85 20.62 -0.37
C LYS A 36 -21.30 20.12 -0.35
N ARG A 37 -22.24 21.00 0.05
CA ARG A 37 -23.67 20.72 0.03
C ARG A 37 -24.19 20.59 -1.40
N THR A 38 -23.82 21.52 -2.28
CA THR A 38 -24.16 21.50 -3.71
C THR A 38 -23.68 20.20 -4.38
N LEU A 39 -22.45 19.77 -4.10
CA LEU A 39 -21.91 18.51 -4.62
C LEU A 39 -22.67 17.27 -4.11
N THR A 40 -23.16 17.31 -2.87
CA THR A 40 -24.01 16.24 -2.32
C THR A 40 -25.34 16.16 -3.06
N ASP A 41 -25.95 17.31 -3.36
CA ASP A 41 -27.22 17.39 -4.08
C ASP A 41 -27.07 17.01 -5.56
N ILE A 42 -25.93 17.34 -6.20
CA ILE A 42 -25.58 16.88 -7.56
C ILE A 42 -25.43 15.35 -7.59
N ALA A 43 -24.68 14.77 -6.65
CA ALA A 43 -24.47 13.32 -6.59
C ALA A 43 -25.80 12.56 -6.38
N LYS A 44 -26.68 13.06 -5.50
CA LYS A 44 -28.02 12.49 -5.28
C LYS A 44 -28.91 12.57 -6.52
N ARG A 45 -28.96 13.73 -7.19
CA ARG A 45 -29.78 13.92 -8.39
C ARG A 45 -29.33 13.04 -9.55
N ASN A 46 -28.03 12.80 -9.67
CA ASN A 46 -27.43 12.00 -10.75
C ASN A 46 -27.20 10.53 -10.35
N GLN A 47 -27.63 10.11 -9.15
CA GLN A 47 -27.47 8.75 -8.61
C GLN A 47 -26.03 8.23 -8.67
N VAL A 48 -25.06 9.11 -8.40
CA VAL A 48 -23.64 8.75 -8.38
C VAL A 48 -23.20 8.57 -6.93
N GLU A 49 -22.62 7.41 -6.62
CA GLU A 49 -22.03 7.18 -5.32
C GLU A 49 -20.64 7.81 -5.25
N TRP A 50 -20.33 8.42 -4.11
CA TRP A 50 -18.96 8.79 -3.79
C TRP A 50 -18.15 7.51 -3.60
N ALA A 51 -16.89 7.52 -4.04
CA ALA A 51 -15.97 6.44 -3.74
C ALA A 51 -16.03 6.13 -2.23
N ARG A 52 -16.49 4.92 -1.86
CA ARG A 52 -16.67 4.50 -0.47
C ARG A 52 -15.30 4.26 0.16
N THR A 53 -14.63 5.33 0.55
CA THR A 53 -13.52 5.27 1.50
C THR A 53 -14.13 5.15 2.90
N GLY A 54 -13.74 4.10 3.64
CA GLY A 54 -14.41 3.66 4.88
C GLY A 54 -14.71 4.76 5.91
N SER A 55 -15.67 4.46 6.80
CA SER A 55 -16.24 5.33 7.84
C SER A 55 -15.28 6.40 8.36
N GLY A 56 -15.36 7.60 7.80
CA GLY A 56 -14.72 8.80 8.35
C GLY A 56 -13.63 9.47 7.51
N SER A 57 -13.23 8.95 6.36
CA SER A 57 -12.18 9.58 5.53
C SER A 57 -12.70 10.10 4.20
N SER A 58 -12.44 11.37 3.91
CA SER A 58 -12.71 12.05 2.64
C SER A 58 -11.49 12.01 1.69
N GLY A 59 -10.79 10.88 1.60
CA GLY A 59 -9.58 10.73 0.77
C GLY A 59 -9.87 10.04 -0.56
N THR A 60 -9.13 10.38 -1.62
CA THR A 60 -9.12 9.62 -2.89
C THR A 60 -8.50 8.24 -2.66
N PRO A 61 -8.73 7.25 -3.54
CA PRO A 61 -7.97 5.99 -3.53
C PRO A 61 -6.45 6.22 -3.46
N ASP A 62 -5.93 7.17 -4.25
CA ASP A 62 -4.52 7.59 -4.22
C ASP A 62 -4.06 8.17 -2.87
N ALA A 63 -4.93 8.90 -2.17
CA ALA A 63 -4.62 9.42 -0.84
C ALA A 63 -4.61 8.29 0.21
N MET A 64 -5.45 7.27 0.03
CA MET A 64 -5.45 6.07 0.85
C MET A 64 -4.22 5.20 0.61
N ASP A 65 -3.82 5.03 -0.65
CA ASP A 65 -2.63 4.24 -1.00
C ASP A 65 -1.36 4.92 -0.52
N ARG A 66 -1.27 6.25 -0.67
CA ARG A 66 -0.21 7.04 -0.02
C ARG A 66 -0.27 6.94 1.51
N ALA A 67 -1.43 7.07 2.14
CA ALA A 67 -1.56 6.97 3.59
C ALA A 67 -1.28 5.55 4.12
N ARG A 68 -1.49 4.51 3.32
CA ARG A 68 -1.10 3.12 3.61
C ARG A 68 0.40 2.94 3.44
N ALA A 69 0.97 3.49 2.37
CA ALA A 69 2.42 3.51 2.14
C ALA A 69 3.15 4.26 3.27
N TYR A 70 2.72 5.47 3.64
CA TYR A 70 3.30 6.22 4.76
C TYR A 70 3.15 5.49 6.10
N ARG A 71 2.01 4.83 6.35
CA ARG A 71 1.85 3.99 7.55
C ARG A 71 2.76 2.77 7.50
N SER A 72 2.98 2.17 6.33
CA SER A 72 3.91 1.07 6.12
C SER A 72 5.36 1.51 6.39
N GLU A 73 5.77 2.62 5.80
CA GLU A 73 7.12 3.19 5.90
C GLU A 73 7.43 3.64 7.34
N TYR A 74 6.56 4.44 7.95
CA TYR A 74 6.70 4.85 9.35
C TYR A 74 6.79 3.65 10.31
N MET A 75 5.99 2.60 10.07
CA MET A 75 6.03 1.41 10.90
C MET A 75 7.30 0.57 10.65
N ARG A 76 7.83 0.55 9.43
CA ARG A 76 9.12 -0.06 9.09
C ARG A 76 10.27 0.67 9.78
N ASP A 77 10.37 2.00 9.64
CA ASP A 77 11.36 2.84 10.33
C ASP A 77 11.28 2.75 11.85
N ARG A 78 10.06 2.63 12.39
CA ARG A 78 9.86 2.43 13.83
C ARG A 78 10.35 1.05 14.27
N ARG A 79 10.10 0.00 13.49
CA ARG A 79 10.60 -1.35 13.78
C ARG A 79 12.12 -1.41 13.68
N GLU A 80 12.71 -0.79 12.67
CA GLU A 80 14.16 -0.73 12.47
C GLU A 80 14.87 -0.06 13.65
N ARG A 81 14.38 1.11 14.10
CA ARG A 81 14.91 1.78 15.30
C ARG A 81 14.76 0.96 16.58
N ILE A 82 13.73 0.13 16.69
CA ILE A 82 13.58 -0.79 17.83
C ILE A 82 14.58 -1.94 17.72
N ALA A 83 14.76 -2.48 16.52
CA ALA A 83 15.68 -3.57 16.25
C ALA A 83 17.13 -3.16 16.54
N GLU A 84 17.55 -1.98 16.09
CA GLU A 84 18.87 -1.39 16.38
C GLU A 84 19.12 -1.28 17.88
N LYS A 85 18.16 -0.73 18.64
CA LYS A 85 18.27 -0.63 20.11
C LYS A 85 18.39 -1.99 20.81
N LEU A 86 17.74 -3.03 20.28
CA LEU A 86 17.82 -4.38 20.84
C LEU A 86 19.19 -5.02 20.57
N LEU A 87 19.78 -4.77 19.39
CA LEU A 87 21.14 -5.19 19.08
C LEU A 87 22.16 -4.45 19.94
N ASP A 88 22.05 -3.12 20.05
CA ASP A 88 22.90 -2.31 20.95
C ASP A 88 22.84 -2.81 22.40
N GLN A 89 21.64 -3.14 22.88
CA GLN A 89 21.46 -3.68 24.23
C GLN A 89 22.13 -5.04 24.37
N THR A 90 22.02 -5.89 23.35
CA THR A 90 22.64 -7.22 23.31
C THR A 90 24.16 -7.12 23.40
N ASP A 91 24.76 -6.26 22.58
CA ASP A 91 26.20 -6.05 22.57
C ASP A 91 26.71 -5.57 23.93
N ARG A 92 26.05 -4.56 24.52
CA ARG A 92 26.40 -4.07 25.87
C ARG A 92 26.26 -5.15 26.94
N THR A 93 25.22 -5.98 26.86
CA THR A 93 25.04 -7.07 27.84
C THR A 93 26.09 -8.18 27.67
N LEU A 94 26.54 -8.45 26.45
CA LEU A 94 27.61 -9.40 26.17
C LEU A 94 28.94 -8.89 26.69
N GLU A 95 29.30 -7.63 26.42
CA GLU A 95 30.52 -7.00 26.96
C GLU A 95 30.54 -7.06 28.51
N LEU A 96 29.41 -6.76 29.14
CA LEU A 96 29.29 -6.88 30.60
C LEU A 96 29.45 -8.33 31.06
N ALA A 97 28.85 -9.29 30.36
CA ALA A 97 28.93 -10.70 30.72
C ALA A 97 30.35 -11.28 30.58
N GLU A 98 31.13 -10.80 29.61
CA GLU A 98 32.53 -11.18 29.43
C GLU A 98 33.40 -10.75 30.61
N SER A 99 33.17 -9.54 31.12
CA SER A 99 33.90 -9.00 32.28
C SER A 99 33.39 -9.52 33.64
N GLU A 100 32.25 -10.22 33.67
CA GLU A 100 31.58 -10.60 34.92
C GLU A 100 32.15 -11.89 35.53
N SER A 101 32.66 -11.75 36.75
CA SER A 101 33.31 -12.85 37.48
C SER A 101 32.30 -13.75 38.21
N ASP A 102 31.18 -13.20 38.70
CA ASP A 102 30.15 -13.98 39.38
C ASP A 102 29.35 -14.84 38.37
N PRO A 103 29.37 -16.18 38.49
CA PRO A 103 28.68 -17.08 37.57
C PRO A 103 27.16 -16.87 37.55
N ARG A 104 26.53 -16.51 38.68
CA ARG A 104 25.08 -16.29 38.71
C ARG A 104 24.69 -15.03 37.96
N ARG A 105 25.48 -13.97 38.14
CA ARG A 105 25.28 -12.68 37.47
C ARG A 105 25.54 -12.79 35.98
N ARG A 106 26.57 -13.54 35.57
CA ARG A 106 26.85 -13.86 34.17
C ARG A 106 25.70 -14.63 33.52
N GLN A 107 25.14 -15.62 34.22
CA GLN A 107 23.98 -16.38 33.72
C GLN A 107 22.76 -15.47 33.50
N ALA A 108 22.49 -14.53 34.41
CA ALA A 108 21.40 -13.57 34.26
C ALA A 108 21.60 -12.64 33.04
N LEU A 109 22.84 -12.19 32.78
CA LEU A 109 23.17 -11.38 31.61
C LEU A 109 22.99 -12.16 30.30
N MET A 110 23.37 -13.43 30.27
CA MET A 110 23.14 -14.30 29.10
C MET A 110 21.64 -14.53 28.85
N GLN A 111 20.83 -14.70 29.89
CA GLN A 111 19.37 -14.78 29.75
C GLN A 111 18.75 -13.48 29.22
N SER A 112 19.27 -12.32 29.65
CA SER A 112 18.86 -11.03 29.11
C SER A 112 19.19 -10.90 27.62
N THR A 113 20.38 -11.36 27.22
CA THR A 113 20.82 -11.38 25.83
C THR A 113 19.88 -12.24 24.96
N ASP A 114 19.58 -13.46 25.41
CA ASP A 114 18.64 -14.36 24.73
C ASP A 114 17.24 -13.72 24.57
N ALA A 115 16.77 -13.02 25.60
CA ALA A 115 15.48 -12.33 25.55
C ALA A 115 15.48 -11.17 24.53
N ALA A 116 16.54 -10.37 24.49
CA ALA A 116 16.70 -9.28 23.53
C ALA A 116 16.77 -9.80 22.08
N MET A 117 17.50 -10.90 21.84
CA MET A 117 17.59 -11.53 20.52
C MET A 117 16.24 -12.13 20.05
N ARG A 118 15.44 -12.72 20.95
CA ARG A 118 14.07 -13.16 20.61
C ARG A 118 13.16 -11.99 20.28
N ALA A 119 13.27 -10.89 21.04
CA ALA A 119 12.51 -9.67 20.75
C ALA A 119 12.90 -9.09 19.38
N TYR A 120 14.19 -9.07 19.04
CA TYR A 120 14.70 -8.64 17.73
C TYR A 120 14.10 -9.49 16.60
N ALA A 121 14.13 -10.82 16.75
CA ALA A 121 13.56 -11.73 15.76
C ALA A 121 12.06 -11.49 15.56
N ASN A 122 11.31 -11.24 16.64
CA ASN A 122 9.87 -10.95 16.54
C ASN A 122 9.57 -9.61 15.86
N VAL A 123 10.39 -8.58 16.10
CA VAL A 123 10.23 -7.26 15.49
C VAL A 123 10.56 -7.29 14.00
N THR A 124 11.61 -8.02 13.60
CA THR A 124 12.09 -8.05 12.21
C THR A 124 11.38 -9.10 11.34
N LYS A 125 10.71 -10.11 11.93
CA LYS A 125 9.98 -11.16 11.21
C LYS A 125 9.00 -10.62 10.18
N GLY A 126 8.30 -9.52 10.49
CA GLY A 126 7.35 -8.90 9.58
C GLY A 126 8.01 -8.36 8.31
N ASP A 127 9.21 -7.80 8.43
CA ASP A 127 9.93 -7.21 7.30
C ASP A 127 10.55 -8.31 6.39
N ILE A 128 10.99 -9.43 6.98
CA ILE A 128 11.45 -10.60 6.21
C ILE A 128 10.32 -11.15 5.34
N VAL A 129 9.14 -11.39 5.92
CA VAL A 129 7.98 -11.95 5.20
C VAL A 129 7.48 -10.99 4.11
N LEU A 130 7.44 -9.68 4.39
CA LEU A 130 7.06 -8.68 3.40
C LEU A 130 8.05 -8.65 2.22
N SER A 131 9.35 -8.70 2.50
CA SER A 131 10.38 -8.73 1.45
C SER A 131 10.32 -10.00 0.58
N GLU A 132 9.95 -11.14 1.14
CA GLU A 132 9.76 -12.39 0.39
C GLU A 132 8.50 -12.34 -0.47
N GLN A 133 7.40 -11.79 0.05
CA GLN A 133 6.17 -11.59 -0.74
C GLN A 133 6.36 -10.60 -1.88
N GLU A 134 7.07 -9.49 -1.66
CA GLU A 134 7.42 -8.52 -2.69
C GLU A 134 8.27 -9.16 -3.80
N LYS A 135 9.28 -9.97 -3.43
CA LYS A 135 10.10 -10.73 -4.40
C LYS A 135 9.28 -11.74 -5.20
N MET A 136 8.38 -12.48 -4.53
CA MET A 136 7.52 -13.45 -5.20
C MET A 136 6.54 -12.78 -6.15
N GLN A 137 5.89 -11.68 -5.76
CA GLN A 137 4.99 -10.91 -6.63
C GLN A 137 5.72 -10.33 -7.85
N GLY A 138 6.95 -9.82 -7.67
CA GLY A 138 7.79 -9.38 -8.78
C GLY A 138 8.11 -10.52 -9.75
N ALA A 139 8.41 -11.72 -9.23
CA ALA A 139 8.67 -12.91 -10.04
C ALA A 139 7.42 -13.38 -10.82
N THR A 140 6.23 -13.38 -10.20
CA THR A 140 4.97 -13.72 -10.90
C THR A 140 4.65 -12.70 -12.00
N SER A 141 4.85 -11.41 -11.73
CA SER A 141 4.61 -10.35 -12.73
C SER A 141 5.53 -10.47 -13.94
N MET A 142 6.81 -10.84 -13.75
CA MET A 142 7.73 -11.10 -14.87
C MET A 142 7.28 -12.33 -15.69
N LEU A 143 6.83 -13.40 -15.04
CA LEU A 143 6.33 -14.59 -15.74
C LEU A 143 5.06 -14.29 -16.54
N GLU A 144 4.15 -13.48 -16.00
CA GLU A 144 2.96 -13.01 -16.73
C GLU A 144 3.36 -12.16 -17.94
N GLN A 145 4.31 -11.24 -17.80
CA GLN A 145 4.82 -10.45 -18.95
C GLN A 145 5.44 -11.35 -20.02
N ILE A 146 6.24 -12.35 -19.62
CA ILE A 146 6.82 -13.32 -20.55
C ILE A 146 5.72 -14.12 -21.26
N LEU A 147 4.68 -14.55 -20.53
CA LEU A 147 3.55 -15.29 -21.10
C LEU A 147 2.74 -14.44 -22.09
N VAL A 148 2.51 -13.16 -21.79
CA VAL A 148 1.83 -12.20 -22.69
C VAL A 148 2.66 -11.92 -23.94
N VAL A 149 3.99 -11.82 -23.82
CA VAL A 149 4.88 -11.68 -24.98
C VAL A 149 4.91 -12.95 -25.82
N ALA A 150 4.97 -14.13 -25.19
CA ALA A 150 4.94 -15.41 -25.88
C ALA A 150 3.62 -15.64 -26.64
N THR A 151 2.48 -15.31 -26.04
CA THR A 151 1.17 -15.41 -26.72
C THR A 151 1.02 -14.42 -27.88
N ARG A 152 1.62 -13.22 -27.79
CA ARG A 152 1.68 -12.29 -28.93
C ARG A 152 2.57 -12.78 -30.07
N GLN A 153 3.68 -13.46 -29.77
CA GLN A 153 4.50 -14.08 -30.83
C GLN A 153 3.81 -15.28 -31.49
N VAL A 154 3.03 -16.07 -30.75
CA VAL A 154 2.26 -17.18 -31.34
C VAL A 154 1.11 -16.66 -32.22
N ALA A 155 0.49 -15.53 -31.89
CA ALA A 155 -0.57 -14.92 -32.70
C ALA A 155 -0.10 -14.30 -34.04
N THR A 156 1.21 -14.18 -34.26
CA THR A 156 1.79 -13.69 -35.52
C THR A 156 2.36 -14.81 -36.40
N ALA A 157 2.31 -16.06 -35.94
CA ALA A 157 2.61 -17.21 -36.80
C ALA A 157 1.46 -17.43 -37.80
N PRO A 158 1.73 -17.47 -39.11
CA PRO A 158 0.70 -17.73 -40.10
C PRO A 158 0.06 -19.12 -39.86
N PRO A 159 -1.25 -19.27 -40.07
CA PRO A 159 -1.92 -20.56 -39.82
C PRO A 159 -1.28 -21.65 -40.68
N PRO A 160 -1.10 -22.88 -40.14
CA PRO A 160 -0.60 -24.00 -40.93
C PRO A 160 -1.56 -24.22 -42.09
N ARG A 161 -1.05 -24.09 -43.32
CA ARG A 161 -1.82 -24.33 -44.54
C ARG A 161 -2.30 -25.79 -44.55
N PRO A 162 -3.61 -26.07 -44.60
CA PRO A 162 -4.10 -27.42 -44.80
C PRO A 162 -3.81 -27.82 -46.24
N GLY A 163 -3.03 -28.88 -46.43
CA GLY A 163 -2.93 -29.57 -47.73
C GLY A 163 -1.56 -29.50 -48.42
N LEU A 164 -0.56 -30.17 -47.84
CA LEU A 164 0.60 -30.67 -48.59
C LEU A 164 1.06 -32.00 -47.96
N ILE A 165 0.19 -33.01 -48.10
CA ILE A 165 0.60 -34.42 -48.15
C ILE A 165 0.05 -34.97 -49.47
N GLN A 166 0.89 -34.84 -50.49
CA GLN A 166 0.97 -35.66 -51.71
C GLN A 166 2.49 -35.71 -51.95
N GLU A 167 3.22 -36.83 -51.94
CA GLU A 167 2.92 -38.26 -52.06
C GLU A 167 3.70 -39.07 -51.01
#